data_AF-A0A643F9A2-F1
#
_entry.id   AF-A0A643F9A2-F1
#
_cell.length_a   1.000
_cell.length_b   1.000
_cell.length_c   1.000
_cell.angle_alpha   90.00
_cell.angle_beta   90.00
_cell.angle_gamma   90.00
#
_symmetry.space_group_name_H-M   'P 1'
#
loop_
_entity.id
_entity.type
_entity.pdbx_description
1 polymer ?
#
loop_
_entity_poly.entity_id
_entity_poly.type
_entity_poly.pdbx_seq_one_letter_code
_entity_poly.pdbx_strand_id
1 'polypeptide(L)'
;MARRLVDPPYLAFPLRVGTAGPVLAERSAHIRHQIEQVLFTLPGERVFRPEFGAGVKALVFEPNDSPMWQVTRRRLLASLAEALQGEVDPRSLEVEVDGEDATLQIRVAYTLAAIGHRDSQTFTLQSA
;
A
#
# COMPACT_ATOMS: atom_id res chain seq x y z
N MET A 1 19.23 -8.49 23.33
CA MET A 1 19.18 -8.58 21.86
C MET A 1 17.90 -9.22 21.30
N ALA A 2 17.23 -10.16 22.00
CA ALA A 2 16.04 -10.86 21.49
C ALA A 2 14.83 -9.96 21.11
N ARG A 3 14.59 -8.85 21.82
CA ARG A 3 13.44 -7.96 21.58
C ARG A 3 13.44 -7.28 20.21
N ARG A 4 14.62 -7.05 19.59
CA ARG A 4 14.73 -6.45 18.25
C ARG A 4 14.35 -7.40 17.11
N LEU A 5 14.32 -8.72 17.34
CA LEU A 5 13.93 -9.69 16.32
C LEU A 5 12.40 -9.82 16.20
N VAL A 6 11.70 -9.61 17.31
CA VAL A 6 10.23 -9.66 17.36
C VAL A 6 9.61 -8.40 16.75
N ASP A 7 10.24 -7.25 16.97
CA ASP A 7 9.84 -5.97 16.40
C ASP A 7 11.06 -5.22 15.85
N PRO A 8 11.48 -5.55 14.62
CA PRO A 8 12.61 -4.87 14.00
C PRO A 8 12.22 -3.42 13.70
N PRO A 9 13.11 -2.44 13.95
CA PRO A 9 12.86 -1.07 13.54
C PRO A 9 12.89 -0.98 12.00
N TYR A 10 11.77 -0.57 11.40
CA TYR A 10 11.68 -0.35 9.96
C TYR A 10 12.09 1.07 9.60
N LEU A 11 12.58 1.30 8.37
CA LEU A 11 12.73 2.66 7.86
C LEU A 11 11.36 3.26 7.56
N ALA A 12 11.14 4.51 7.95
CA ALA A 12 9.92 5.22 7.60
C ALA A 12 9.88 5.54 6.09
N PHE A 13 8.67 5.62 5.55
CA PHE A 13 8.42 6.16 4.22
C PHE A 13 7.52 7.40 4.34
N PRO A 14 7.81 8.50 3.61
CA PRO A 14 9.03 8.74 2.85
C PRO A 14 10.30 8.67 3.73
N LEU A 15 11.43 8.32 3.12
CA LEU A 15 12.72 8.30 3.83
C LEU A 15 13.04 9.70 4.35
N ARG A 16 13.27 9.83 5.65
CA ARG A 16 13.71 11.06 6.30
C ARG A 16 14.93 10.76 7.17
N VAL A 17 15.90 11.66 7.16
CA VAL A 17 17.11 11.56 7.99
C VAL A 17 17.18 12.80 8.87
N GLY A 18 17.12 12.59 10.19
CA GLY A 18 17.26 13.64 11.19
C GLY A 18 18.66 13.67 11.79
N THR A 19 18.86 14.53 12.80
CA THR A 19 20.15 14.68 13.50
C THR A 19 20.60 13.41 14.23
N ALA A 20 19.66 12.54 14.60
CA ALA A 20 19.92 11.26 15.27
C ALA A 20 19.98 10.05 14.32
N GLY A 21 19.92 10.26 13.00
CA GLY A 21 19.89 9.19 11.99
C GLY A 21 18.53 9.07 11.27
N PRO A 22 18.27 7.93 10.60
CA PRO A 22 17.04 7.74 9.84
C PRO A 22 15.82 7.69 10.76
N VAL A 23 14.72 8.28 10.31
CA VAL A 23 13.43 8.15 10.98
C VAL A 23 12.94 6.71 10.81
N LEU A 24 12.58 6.09 11.92
CA LEU A 24 12.11 4.71 11.98
C LEU A 24 10.59 4.65 12.09
N ALA A 25 10.02 3.54 11.67
CA ALA A 25 8.60 3.23 11.76
C ALA A 25 8.39 1.96 12.57
N GLU A 26 7.33 1.96 13.37
CA GLU A 26 6.78 0.73 13.96
C GLU A 26 6.11 -0.11 12.86
N ARG A 27 5.86 -1.40 13.15
CA ARG A 27 5.33 -2.34 12.16
C ARG A 27 4.02 -1.90 11.50
N SER A 28 3.07 -1.35 12.26
CA SER A 28 1.79 -0.86 11.72
C SER A 28 2.00 0.29 10.72
N ALA A 29 2.85 1.26 11.09
CA ALA A 29 3.24 2.34 10.20
C ALA A 29 4.01 1.81 8.97
N HIS A 30 4.89 0.81 9.15
CA HIS A 30 5.59 0.16 8.06
C HIS A 30 4.64 -0.51 7.04
N ILE A 31 3.61 -1.21 7.50
CA ILE A 31 2.59 -1.79 6.62
C ILE A 31 1.87 -0.69 5.85
N ARG A 32 1.42 0.37 6.54
CA ARG A 32 0.83 1.54 5.87
C ARG A 32 1.75 2.13 4.80
N HIS A 33 3.03 2.32 5.14
CA HIS A 33 4.06 2.82 4.22
C HIS A 33 4.26 1.92 2.99
N GLN A 34 4.23 0.59 3.14
CA GLN A 34 4.30 -0.33 2.01
C GLN A 34 3.08 -0.21 1.10
N ILE A 35 1.88 -0.06 1.67
CA ILE A 35 0.66 0.19 0.91
C ILE A 35 0.80 1.51 0.12
N GLU A 36 1.28 2.59 0.75
CA GLU A 36 1.52 3.87 0.06
C GLU A 36 2.46 3.71 -1.13
N GLN A 37 3.56 2.98 -0.97
CA GLN A 37 4.48 2.71 -2.08
C GLN A 37 3.81 1.97 -3.24
N VAL A 38 2.95 0.98 -2.97
CA VAL A 38 2.22 0.28 -4.05
C VAL A 38 1.23 1.21 -4.74
N LEU A 39 0.48 2.01 -3.98
CA LEU A 39 -0.54 2.91 -4.54
C LEU A 39 0.08 3.98 -5.45
N PHE A 40 1.19 4.59 -5.02
CA PHE A 40 1.76 5.76 -5.66
C PHE A 40 2.87 5.48 -6.67
N THR A 41 3.28 4.23 -6.84
CA THR A 41 4.23 3.81 -7.88
C THR A 41 3.50 3.33 -9.14
N LEU A 42 3.97 3.78 -10.30
CA LEU A 42 3.48 3.31 -11.59
C LEU A 42 4.07 1.92 -11.92
N PRO A 43 3.30 1.01 -12.53
CA PRO A 43 3.86 -0.23 -13.09
C PRO A 43 5.04 0.09 -14.03
N GLY A 44 6.13 -0.68 -13.92
CA GLY A 44 7.36 -0.47 -14.69
C GLY A 44 8.34 0.56 -14.11
N GLU A 45 7.96 1.33 -13.08
CA GLU A 45 8.84 2.34 -12.47
C GLU A 45 10.00 1.71 -11.67
N ARG A 46 9.76 0.54 -11.04
CA ARG A 46 10.80 -0.17 -10.27
C ARG A 46 11.61 -1.10 -11.17
N VAL A 47 12.91 -0.84 -11.23
CA VAL A 47 13.89 -1.69 -11.93
C VAL A 47 13.84 -3.12 -11.36
N PHE A 48 13.81 -4.12 -12.24
CA PHE A 48 13.66 -5.54 -11.91
C PHE A 48 12.36 -5.92 -11.18
N ARG A 49 11.38 -5.01 -11.08
CA ARG A 49 10.04 -5.29 -10.55
C ARG A 49 8.95 -4.59 -11.38
N PRO A 50 8.78 -4.95 -12.66
CA PRO A 50 7.84 -4.27 -13.55
C PRO A 50 6.38 -4.38 -13.09
N GLU A 51 6.02 -5.46 -12.39
CA GLU A 51 4.66 -5.70 -11.86
C GLU A 51 4.38 -4.97 -10.53
N PHE A 52 5.37 -4.29 -9.94
CA PHE A 52 5.17 -3.56 -8.71
C PHE A 52 4.46 -2.23 -8.97
N GLY A 53 3.45 -1.95 -8.16
CA GLY A 53 2.69 -0.72 -8.17
C GLY A 53 1.39 -0.84 -8.96
N ALA A 54 0.43 0.02 -8.64
CA ALA A 54 -0.89 0.01 -9.29
C ALA A 54 -1.16 1.27 -10.11
N GLY A 55 -0.39 2.33 -9.92
CA GLY A 55 -0.57 3.59 -10.63
C GLY A 55 -1.97 4.20 -10.48
N VAL A 56 -2.50 4.22 -9.25
CA VAL A 56 -3.91 4.60 -8.99
C VAL A 56 -4.26 6.04 -9.39
N LYS A 57 -3.26 6.90 -9.61
CA LYS A 57 -3.45 8.25 -10.15
C LYS A 57 -4.12 8.26 -11.54
N ALA A 58 -3.92 7.22 -12.35
CA ALA A 58 -4.57 7.11 -13.65
C ALA A 58 -6.09 6.93 -13.54
N LEU A 59 -6.61 6.59 -12.35
CA LEU A 59 -8.02 6.33 -12.11
C LEU A 59 -8.83 7.56 -11.67
N VAL A 60 -8.19 8.66 -11.29
CA VAL A 60 -8.87 9.83 -10.68
C VAL A 60 -9.94 10.45 -11.59
N PHE A 61 -9.84 10.27 -12.90
CA PHE A 61 -10.79 10.79 -13.89
C PHE A 61 -11.54 9.71 -14.66
N GLU A 62 -11.36 8.43 -14.28
CA GLU A 62 -12.03 7.32 -14.94
C GLU A 62 -13.40 7.07 -14.32
N PRO A 63 -14.43 6.75 -15.12
CA PRO A 63 -15.69 6.25 -14.58
C PRO A 63 -15.46 4.98 -13.73
N ASN A 64 -16.08 4.90 -12.55
CA ASN A 64 -15.91 3.80 -11.58
C ASN A 64 -16.21 2.38 -12.13
N ASP A 65 -16.88 2.26 -13.29
CA ASP A 65 -17.24 0.97 -13.93
C ASP A 65 -16.53 0.74 -15.29
N SER A 66 -15.43 1.46 -15.55
CA SER A 66 -14.61 1.26 -16.75
C SER A 66 -13.87 -0.10 -16.69
N PRO A 67 -13.68 -0.81 -17.82
CA PRO A 67 -12.82 -2.00 -17.87
C PRO A 67 -11.41 -1.76 -17.31
N MET A 68 -10.90 -0.52 -17.43
CA MET A 68 -9.62 -0.13 -16.85
C MET A 68 -9.62 -0.22 -15.32
N TRP A 69 -10.74 0.08 -14.68
CA TRP A 69 -10.89 -0.05 -13.23
C TRP A 69 -10.67 -1.48 -12.75
N GLN A 70 -11.29 -2.45 -13.43
CA GLN A 70 -11.17 -3.86 -13.09
C GLN A 70 -9.73 -4.37 -13.25
N VAL A 71 -9.04 -3.92 -14.30
CA VAL A 71 -7.62 -4.25 -14.52
C VAL A 71 -6.75 -3.65 -13.41
N THR A 72 -6.94 -2.38 -13.08
CA THR A 72 -6.15 -1.70 -12.04
C THR A 72 -6.41 -2.29 -10.66
N ARG A 73 -7.66 -2.65 -10.32
CA ARG A 73 -7.98 -3.32 -9.04
C ARG A 73 -7.27 -4.66 -8.91
N ARG A 74 -7.24 -5.47 -9.98
CA ARG A 74 -6.52 -6.75 -10.01
C ARG A 74 -5.01 -6.56 -9.83
N ARG A 75 -4.43 -5.58 -10.53
CA ARG A 75 -3.01 -5.22 -10.38
C ARG A 75 -2.71 -4.77 -8.96
N LEU A 76 -3.54 -3.90 -8.40
CA LEU A 76 -3.40 -3.41 -7.04
C LEU A 76 -3.42 -4.55 -6.01
N LEU A 77 -4.37 -5.48 -6.12
CA LEU A 77 -4.41 -6.66 -5.26
C LEU A 77 -3.14 -7.52 -5.39
N ALA A 78 -2.67 -7.77 -6.62
CA ALA A 78 -1.47 -8.56 -6.87
C ALA A 78 -0.21 -7.88 -6.29
N SER A 79 0.00 -6.59 -6.56
CA SER A 79 1.14 -5.83 -6.04
C SER A 79 1.09 -5.70 -4.51
N LEU A 80 -0.09 -5.54 -3.91
CA LEU A 80 -0.24 -5.51 -2.44
C LEU A 80 0.07 -6.87 -1.81
N ALA A 81 -0.41 -7.97 -2.42
CA ALA A 81 -0.13 -9.31 -1.93
C ALA A 81 1.37 -9.63 -1.95
N GLU A 82 2.08 -9.22 -3.01
CA GLU A 82 3.54 -9.36 -3.09
C GLU A 82 4.25 -8.45 -2.06
N ALA A 83 3.87 -7.17 -2.00
CA ALA A 83 4.53 -6.19 -1.13
C ALA A 83 4.37 -6.50 0.36
N LEU A 84 3.22 -7.04 0.77
CA LEU A 84 2.88 -7.30 2.16
C LEU A 84 3.12 -8.75 2.59
N GLN A 85 3.83 -9.53 1.76
CA GLN A 85 4.11 -10.93 2.04
C GLN A 85 4.83 -11.07 3.40
N GLY A 86 4.22 -11.86 4.30
CA GLY A 86 4.73 -12.11 5.65
C GLY A 86 4.24 -11.13 6.73
N GLU A 87 3.68 -9.98 6.34
CA GLU A 87 3.06 -9.02 7.27
C GLU A 87 1.54 -9.24 7.38
N VAL A 88 0.87 -9.52 6.26
CA VAL A 88 -0.58 -9.72 6.19
C VAL A 88 -0.93 -11.08 5.56
N ASP A 89 -2.10 -11.63 5.89
CA ASP A 89 -2.66 -12.79 5.18
C ASP A 89 -3.15 -12.34 3.78
N PRO A 90 -2.54 -12.82 2.68
CA PRO A 90 -2.93 -12.41 1.33
C PRO A 90 -4.40 -12.71 0.99
N ARG A 91 -5.01 -13.72 1.61
CA ARG A 91 -6.41 -14.10 1.35
C ARG A 91 -7.41 -13.16 1.99
N SER A 92 -6.96 -12.35 2.95
CA SER A 92 -7.77 -11.37 3.66
C SER A 92 -7.73 -9.98 3.04
N LEU A 93 -6.90 -9.78 2.01
CA LEU A 93 -6.73 -8.49 1.35
C LEU A 93 -8.00 -8.12 0.59
N GLU A 94 -8.63 -7.05 1.05
CA GLU A 94 -9.78 -6.44 0.41
C GLU A 94 -9.42 -4.99 0.05
N VAL A 95 -9.71 -4.61 -1.20
CA VAL A 95 -9.49 -3.26 -1.69
C VAL A 95 -10.80 -2.72 -2.22
N GLU A 96 -11.27 -1.66 -1.58
CA GLU A 96 -12.40 -0.84 -2.00
C GLU A 96 -11.82 0.46 -2.55
N VAL A 97 -12.30 0.85 -3.72
CA VAL A 97 -11.93 2.11 -4.34
C VAL A 97 -13.22 2.80 -4.73
N ASP A 98 -13.33 4.06 -4.35
CA ASP A 98 -14.48 4.91 -4.63
C ASP A 98 -13.98 6.23 -5.23
N GLY A 99 -14.49 6.57 -6.40
CA GLY A 99 -14.18 7.82 -7.09
C GLY A 99 -15.38 8.74 -7.10
N GLU A 100 -15.22 9.96 -6.62
CA GLU A 100 -16.24 11.01 -6.70
C GLU A 100 -15.59 12.32 -7.18
N ASP A 101 -16.13 12.88 -8.26
CA ASP A 101 -15.59 14.03 -8.99
C ASP A 101 -14.09 13.90 -9.34
N ALA A 102 -13.23 14.60 -8.60
CA ALA A 102 -11.78 14.63 -8.76
C ALA A 102 -11.04 14.03 -7.53
N THR A 103 -11.76 13.26 -6.72
CA THR A 103 -11.26 12.61 -5.52
C THR A 103 -11.37 11.09 -5.66
N LEU A 104 -10.30 10.40 -5.28
CA LEU A 104 -10.25 8.94 -5.24
C LEU A 104 -9.97 8.51 -3.80
N GLN A 105 -10.91 7.78 -3.20
CA GLN A 105 -10.75 7.15 -1.90
C GLN A 105 -10.42 5.67 -2.08
N ILE A 106 -9.36 5.21 -1.44
CA ILE A 106 -8.90 3.82 -1.48
C ILE A 106 -8.87 3.30 -0.05
N ARG A 107 -9.66 2.27 0.23
CA ARG A 107 -9.66 1.56 1.50
C ARG A 107 -9.05 0.17 1.30
N VAL A 108 -8.01 -0.12 2.05
CA VAL A 108 -7.32 -1.43 2.05
C VAL A 108 -7.55 -2.07 3.41
N ALA A 109 -8.31 -3.16 3.45
CA ALA A 109 -8.53 -3.96 4.64
C ALA A 109 -7.73 -5.27 4.57
N TYR A 110 -7.22 -5.73 5.71
CA TYR A 110 -6.38 -6.92 5.79
C TYR A 110 -6.36 -7.49 7.21
N THR A 111 -5.94 -8.73 7.33
CA THR A 111 -5.65 -9.40 8.60
C THR A 111 -4.15 -9.57 8.77
N LEU A 112 -3.62 -9.15 9.91
CA LEU A 112 -2.21 -9.31 10.27
C LEU A 112 -1.87 -10.80 10.40
N ALA A 113 -0.84 -11.25 9.68
CA ALA A 113 -0.47 -12.67 9.62
C ALA A 113 -0.05 -13.22 10.99
N ALA A 114 0.60 -12.39 11.81
CA ALA A 114 1.16 -12.82 13.09
C ALA A 114 0.12 -13.04 14.20
N ILE A 115 -0.97 -12.26 14.21
CA ILE A 115 -1.91 -12.20 15.34
C ILE A 115 -3.38 -12.37 14.95
N GLY A 116 -3.71 -12.48 13.66
CA GLY A 116 -5.09 -12.63 13.20
C GLY A 116 -5.99 -11.41 13.42
N HIS A 117 -5.41 -10.26 13.76
CA HIS A 117 -6.13 -9.00 13.95
C HIS A 117 -6.44 -8.35 12.60
N ARG A 118 -7.69 -7.93 12.41
CA ARG A 118 -8.14 -7.23 11.21
C ARG A 118 -7.96 -5.72 11.37
N ASP A 119 -7.33 -5.10 10.39
CA ASP A 119 -7.10 -3.66 10.32
C ASP A 119 -7.48 -3.13 8.93
N SER A 120 -7.59 -1.81 8.80
CA SER A 120 -7.80 -1.16 7.51
C SER A 120 -7.17 0.22 7.44
N GLN A 121 -6.71 0.58 6.24
CA GLN A 121 -6.08 1.86 5.96
C GLN A 121 -6.82 2.56 4.83
N THR A 122 -7.16 3.84 5.04
CA THR A 122 -7.79 4.68 4.03
C THR A 122 -6.79 5.70 3.50
N PHE A 123 -6.77 5.85 2.17
CA PHE A 123 -5.97 6.81 1.43
C PHE A 123 -6.88 7.66 0.56
N THR A 124 -6.57 8.94 0.46
CA THR A 124 -7.33 9.89 -0.36
C THR A 124 -6.37 10.56 -1.31
N LEU A 125 -6.69 10.47 -2.60
CA LEU A 125 -6.01 11.19 -3.66
C LEU A 125 -6.96 12.26 -4.19
N GLN A 126 -6.41 13.45 -4.45
CA GLN A 126 -7.11 14.54 -5.13
C GLN A 126 -6.25 14.94 -6.33
N SER A 127 -6.87 15.28 -7.47
CA SER A 127 -6.11 15.93 -8.53
C SER A 127 -5.76 17.34 -8.08
N ALA A 128 -4.46 17.66 -8.05
CA ALA A 128 -3.97 19.01 -7.80
C ALA A 128 -4.18 19.93 -9.02
#